data_AF-A0A0M0SXT9-F1
#
_entry.id   AF-A0A0M0SXT9-F1
#
_cell.length_a   1.000
_cell.length_b   1.000
_cell.length_c   1.000
_cell.angle_alpha   90.00
_cell.angle_beta   90.00
_cell.angle_gamma   90.00
#
_symmetry.space_group_name_H-M   'P 1'
#
loop_
_entity.id
_entity.type
_entity.pdbx_description
1 polymer ?
#
loop_
_entity_poly.entity_id
_entity_poly.type
_entity_poly.pdbx_seq_one_letter_code
_entity_poly.pdbx_strand_id
1 'polypeptide(L)'
;MKYALLFSLPLLLAGCAMEATVLPKETVKIKKSSFSITPSTAKEASLKQQTFYFSGTLDSPLYLQAVQFDDTASPQMLIDKPIPAGTYDRTPFQLTYDLDLLKDSHAFTYSLDANNGIPETKTAYTLPQSVQTDSGQFNDQKQTNVSFYPLLLKRYTTGETIIGRSIDALRSPHLKVGKDEGAILIYLTKTK
;
A
#
# COMPACT_ATOMS: atom_id res chain seq x y z
N MET A 1 -27.19 -7.84 94.75
CA MET A 1 -26.83 -6.41 94.72
C MET A 1 -26.52 -6.01 93.28
N LYS A 2 -27.11 -4.88 92.83
CA LYS A 2 -26.73 -3.91 91.78
C LYS A 2 -26.05 -4.34 90.44
N TYR A 3 -26.62 -3.79 89.37
CA TYR A 3 -26.25 -3.72 87.94
C TYR A 3 -24.80 -3.35 87.59
N ALA A 4 -24.33 -3.80 86.41
CA ALA A 4 -23.76 -2.95 85.34
C ALA A 4 -23.55 -3.75 84.04
N LEU A 5 -23.55 -3.04 82.92
CA LEU A 5 -23.75 -3.44 81.52
C LEU A 5 -22.42 -3.37 80.72
N LEU A 6 -22.40 -4.05 79.56
CA LEU A 6 -21.85 -3.65 78.24
C LEU A 6 -20.43 -4.05 77.74
N PHE A 7 -20.45 -4.41 76.43
CA PHE A 7 -19.41 -4.42 75.36
C PHE A 7 -18.28 -5.47 75.47
N SER A 8 -17.85 -6.21 74.43
CA SER A 8 -17.88 -6.04 72.96
C SER A 8 -17.63 -7.36 72.19
N LEU A 9 -18.34 -7.50 71.07
CA LEU A 9 -17.98 -8.11 69.76
C LEU A 9 -17.19 -9.46 69.65
N PRO A 10 -17.75 -10.50 68.99
CA PRO A 10 -16.99 -11.66 68.51
C PRO A 10 -16.36 -11.36 67.14
N LEU A 11 -15.03 -11.48 67.00
CA LEU A 11 -14.38 -11.53 65.68
C LEU A 11 -14.64 -12.91 65.06
N LEU A 12 -15.65 -12.96 64.19
CA LEU A 12 -15.86 -14.05 63.24
C LEU A 12 -14.74 -14.00 62.19
N LEU A 13 -13.84 -14.97 62.23
CA LEU A 13 -12.97 -15.34 61.11
C LEU A 13 -13.84 -16.00 60.03
N ALA A 14 -14.55 -15.20 59.25
CA ALA A 14 -15.12 -15.62 57.99
C ALA A 14 -14.00 -15.68 56.96
N GLY A 15 -13.50 -16.89 56.69
CA GLY A 15 -12.66 -17.16 55.53
C GLY A 15 -13.48 -16.99 54.25
N CYS A 16 -13.51 -15.79 53.68
CA CYS A 16 -13.90 -15.58 52.30
C CYS A 16 -12.78 -16.13 51.41
N ALA A 17 -12.91 -17.37 50.97
CA ALA A 17 -12.24 -17.84 49.78
C ALA A 17 -12.78 -17.03 48.59
N MET A 18 -12.10 -15.93 48.27
CA MET A 18 -12.33 -15.19 47.04
C MET A 18 -11.65 -16.00 45.94
N GLU A 19 -12.37 -16.97 45.38
CA GLU A 19 -12.01 -17.55 44.09
C GLU A 19 -11.99 -16.40 43.09
N ALA A 20 -10.80 -15.98 42.71
CA ALA A 20 -10.62 -15.06 41.60
C ALA A 20 -11.13 -15.78 40.36
N THR A 21 -12.35 -15.44 39.92
CA THR A 21 -12.87 -15.81 38.61
C THR A 21 -11.90 -15.26 37.57
N VAL A 22 -10.96 -16.10 37.14
CA VAL A 22 -10.11 -15.83 35.98
C VAL A 22 -11.04 -15.88 34.78
N LEU A 23 -11.50 -14.71 34.34
CA LEU A 23 -12.18 -14.56 33.06
C LEU A 23 -11.28 -15.21 32.00
N PRO A 24 -11.80 -16.16 31.20
CA PRO A 24 -11.01 -16.78 30.16
C PRO A 24 -10.54 -15.67 29.23
N LYS A 25 -9.21 -15.53 29.13
CA LYS A 25 -8.57 -14.55 28.25
C LYS A 25 -9.05 -14.83 26.84
N GLU A 26 -10.00 -14.05 26.36
CA GLU A 26 -10.55 -14.17 25.02
C GLU A 26 -9.40 -13.99 24.05
N THR A 27 -8.96 -15.10 23.47
CA THR A 27 -7.87 -15.08 22.51
C THR A 27 -8.52 -14.62 21.21
N VAL A 28 -8.57 -13.30 21.03
CA VAL A 28 -9.00 -12.70 19.76
C VAL A 28 -8.09 -13.27 18.69
N LYS A 29 -8.59 -14.24 17.91
CA LYS A 29 -7.94 -14.71 16.70
C LYS A 29 -7.94 -13.51 15.76
N ILE A 30 -6.85 -12.75 15.74
CA ILE A 30 -6.61 -11.74 14.72
C ILE A 30 -6.59 -12.52 13.41
N LYS A 31 -7.71 -12.47 12.67
CA LYS A 31 -7.80 -13.07 11.35
C LYS A 31 -6.80 -12.29 10.51
N LYS A 32 -5.62 -12.89 10.27
CA LYS A 32 -4.56 -12.27 9.49
C LYS A 32 -5.18 -11.97 8.13
N SER A 33 -5.29 -10.69 7.75
CA SER A 33 -5.67 -10.29 6.39
C SER A 33 -4.90 -11.19 5.43
N SER A 34 -5.60 -11.79 4.47
CA SER A 34 -5.03 -12.72 3.50
C SER A 34 -4.87 -12.04 2.14
N PHE A 35 -4.70 -10.71 2.15
CA PHE A 35 -4.68 -9.91 0.94
C PHE A 35 -3.39 -10.10 0.16
N SER A 36 -3.53 -10.34 -1.14
CA SER A 36 -2.42 -10.45 -2.07
C SER A 36 -2.69 -9.71 -3.36
N ILE A 37 -1.60 -9.23 -3.96
CA ILE A 37 -1.55 -8.66 -5.29
C ILE A 37 -0.73 -9.60 -6.15
N THR A 38 -1.32 -10.07 -7.25
CA THR A 38 -0.64 -10.97 -8.19
C THR A 38 -0.68 -10.34 -9.58
N PRO A 39 0.45 -10.14 -10.26
CA PRO A 39 0.45 -9.65 -11.63
C PRO A 39 -0.15 -10.69 -12.58
N SER A 40 -0.82 -10.22 -13.61
CA SER A 40 -1.32 -11.06 -14.70
C SER A 40 -0.16 -11.71 -15.43
N THR A 41 -0.28 -13.01 -15.69
CA THR A 41 0.65 -13.77 -16.55
C THR A 41 0.24 -13.74 -18.02
N ALA A 42 -0.88 -13.10 -18.36
CA ALA A 42 -1.31 -12.94 -19.73
C ALA A 42 -0.35 -11.98 -20.45
N LYS A 43 -0.09 -12.23 -21.73
CA LYS A 43 0.63 -11.25 -22.56
C LYS A 43 -0.25 -10.02 -22.71
N GLU A 44 0.17 -8.91 -22.10
CA GLU A 44 -0.45 -7.61 -22.31
C GLU A 44 -0.19 -7.15 -23.76
N ALA A 45 -1.18 -6.47 -24.35
CA ALA A 45 -1.06 -5.98 -25.73
C ALA A 45 -0.01 -4.87 -25.89
N SER A 46 0.35 -4.22 -24.77
CA SER A 46 1.33 -3.15 -24.72
C SER A 46 2.25 -3.34 -23.52
N LEU A 47 3.55 -3.15 -23.71
CA LEU A 47 4.54 -3.12 -22.62
C LEU A 47 4.28 -1.95 -21.64
N LYS A 48 3.44 -0.98 -22.03
CA LYS A 48 3.06 0.17 -21.21
C LYS A 48 1.91 -0.10 -20.23
N GLN A 49 1.38 -1.33 -20.21
CA GLN A 49 0.21 -1.72 -19.42
C GLN A 49 0.50 -2.99 -18.63
N GLN A 50 -0.03 -3.06 -17.41
CA GLN A 50 -0.03 -4.26 -16.60
C GLN A 50 -1.34 -4.38 -15.82
N THR A 51 -1.94 -5.57 -15.88
CA THR A 51 -3.04 -5.94 -14.99
C THR A 51 -2.49 -6.62 -13.74
N PHE A 52 -2.97 -6.21 -12.58
CA PHE A 52 -2.77 -6.84 -11.29
C PHE A 52 -4.11 -7.40 -10.80
N TYR A 53 -4.08 -8.51 -10.07
CA TYR A 53 -5.26 -9.11 -9.47
C TYR A 53 -5.20 -8.98 -7.96
N PHE A 54 -6.23 -8.36 -7.40
CA PHE A 54 -6.43 -8.27 -5.96
C PHE A 54 -7.22 -9.46 -5.48
N SER A 55 -6.75 -10.13 -4.43
CA SER A 55 -7.44 -11.30 -3.87
C SER A 55 -7.33 -11.33 -2.36
N GLY A 56 -8.42 -11.71 -1.70
CA GLY A 56 -8.53 -11.80 -0.24
C GLY A 56 -9.27 -10.62 0.39
N THR A 57 -9.18 -10.52 1.71
CA THR A 57 -9.90 -9.49 2.48
C THR A 57 -8.95 -8.39 2.93
N LEU A 58 -9.30 -7.15 2.61
CA LEU A 58 -8.73 -5.92 3.16
C LEU A 58 -9.62 -5.42 4.29
N ASP A 59 -9.10 -5.44 5.52
CA ASP A 59 -9.80 -4.93 6.71
C ASP A 59 -9.80 -3.39 6.77
N SER A 60 -8.87 -2.76 6.06
CA SER A 60 -8.74 -1.31 5.92
C SER A 60 -8.45 -0.94 4.48
N PRO A 61 -8.75 0.30 4.05
CA PRO A 61 -8.38 0.77 2.71
C PRO A 61 -6.87 0.65 2.44
N LEU A 62 -6.53 0.43 1.18
CA LEU A 62 -5.18 0.72 0.67
C LEU A 62 -5.16 2.13 0.09
N TYR A 63 -3.98 2.74 0.01
CA TYR A 63 -3.78 4.00 -0.69
C TYR A 63 -2.93 3.75 -1.92
N LEU A 64 -3.49 4.03 -3.10
CA LEU A 64 -2.75 4.16 -4.34
C LEU A 64 -2.06 5.51 -4.34
N GLN A 65 -0.73 5.46 -4.37
CA GLN A 65 0.11 6.64 -4.43
C GLN A 65 1.00 6.58 -5.66
N ALA A 66 1.19 7.72 -6.29
CA ALA A 66 2.23 7.93 -7.28
C ALA A 66 3.05 9.13 -6.81
N VAL A 67 4.35 8.94 -6.71
CA VAL A 67 5.26 9.97 -6.22
C VAL A 67 6.38 10.14 -7.23
N GLN A 68 6.64 11.39 -7.57
CA GLN A 68 7.80 11.81 -8.33
C GLN A 68 8.93 12.17 -7.38
N PHE A 69 10.11 11.61 -7.65
CA PHE A 69 11.35 11.86 -6.94
C PHE A 69 12.34 12.50 -7.92
N ASP A 70 12.98 13.58 -7.47
CA ASP A 70 13.99 14.32 -8.21
C ASP A 70 15.22 14.52 -7.31
N ASP A 71 16.40 14.68 -7.90
CA ASP A 71 17.68 14.85 -7.19
C ASP A 71 17.65 15.98 -6.16
N THR A 72 17.18 17.15 -6.58
CA THR A 72 17.27 18.39 -5.79
C THR A 72 15.94 18.86 -5.22
N ALA A 73 14.82 18.24 -5.61
CA ALA A 73 13.50 18.64 -5.19
C ALA A 73 12.91 17.66 -4.17
N SER A 74 12.00 18.17 -3.33
CA SER A 74 11.23 17.32 -2.43
C SER A 74 10.28 16.43 -3.25
N PRO A 75 9.99 15.19 -2.81
CA PRO A 75 9.10 14.30 -3.54
C PRO A 75 7.71 14.92 -3.74
N GLN A 76 7.21 14.85 -4.98
CA GLN A 76 5.91 15.38 -5.35
C GLN A 76 4.87 14.26 -5.44
N MET A 77 3.77 14.39 -4.70
CA MET A 77 2.63 13.47 -4.79
C MET A 77 1.80 13.78 -6.04
N LEU A 78 1.66 12.80 -6.93
CA LEU A 78 0.87 12.88 -8.17
C LEU A 78 -0.50 12.20 -8.03
N ILE A 79 -0.59 11.09 -7.27
CA ILE A 79 -1.85 10.44 -6.89
C ILE A 79 -1.87 10.26 -5.38
N ASP A 80 -3.01 10.53 -4.77
CA ASP A 80 -3.37 10.01 -3.44
C ASP A 80 -4.83 9.56 -3.48
N LYS A 81 -5.06 8.26 -3.64
CA LYS A 81 -6.40 7.70 -3.86
C LYS A 81 -6.64 6.46 -3.00
N PRO A 82 -7.75 6.41 -2.23
CA PRO A 82 -8.08 5.22 -1.46
C PRO A 82 -8.66 4.13 -2.37
N ILE A 83 -8.24 2.89 -2.13
CA ILE A 83 -8.87 1.66 -2.60
C ILE A 83 -9.67 1.10 -1.42
N PRO A 84 -11.00 0.96 -1.53
CA PRO A 84 -11.86 0.60 -0.40
C PRO A 84 -11.46 -0.69 0.33
N ALA A 85 -11.76 -0.77 1.63
CA ALA A 85 -11.77 -2.05 2.33
C ALA A 85 -12.84 -2.97 1.74
N GLY A 86 -12.64 -4.28 1.84
CA GLY A 86 -13.59 -5.25 1.29
C GLY A 86 -12.96 -6.59 0.95
N THR A 87 -13.78 -7.47 0.39
CA THR A 87 -13.34 -8.76 -0.14
C THR A 87 -13.16 -8.65 -1.65
N TYR A 88 -11.98 -9.01 -2.11
CA TYR A 88 -11.60 -9.03 -3.51
C TYR A 88 -11.48 -10.48 -3.96
N ASP A 89 -12.18 -10.83 -5.04
CA ASP A 89 -12.07 -12.15 -5.67
C ASP A 89 -11.49 -11.99 -7.06
N ARG A 90 -10.15 -12.06 -7.14
CA ARG A 90 -9.37 -11.81 -8.36
C ARG A 90 -9.85 -10.55 -9.11
N THR A 91 -10.17 -9.50 -8.36
CA THR A 91 -10.62 -8.23 -8.94
C THR A 91 -9.46 -7.61 -9.71
N PRO A 92 -9.63 -7.26 -11.00
CA PRO A 92 -8.58 -6.65 -11.79
C PRO A 92 -8.34 -5.20 -11.37
N PHE A 93 -7.06 -4.84 -11.30
CA PHE A 93 -6.55 -3.49 -11.18
C PHE A 93 -5.58 -3.27 -12.34
N GLN A 94 -5.95 -2.41 -13.29
CA GLN A 94 -5.12 -2.14 -14.46
C GLN A 94 -4.34 -0.84 -14.25
N LEU A 95 -3.05 -0.87 -14.56
CA LEU A 95 -2.17 0.30 -14.57
C LEU A 95 -1.55 0.46 -15.95
N THR A 96 -1.68 1.65 -16.51
CA THR A 96 -1.06 2.01 -17.80
C THR A 96 -0.25 3.29 -17.59
N TYR A 97 0.95 3.36 -18.17
CA TYR A 97 1.83 4.54 -18.07
C TYR A 97 2.29 5.04 -19.44
N ASP A 98 2.90 6.22 -19.46
CA ASP A 98 3.42 6.90 -20.66
C ASP A 98 2.45 6.82 -21.85
N LEU A 99 1.19 7.17 -21.59
CA LEU A 99 0.27 7.46 -22.68
C LEU A 99 0.84 8.66 -23.44
N ASP A 100 1.26 8.46 -24.68
CA ASP A 100 1.83 9.51 -25.53
C ASP A 100 0.69 10.45 -25.94
N LEU A 101 0.36 11.41 -25.08
CA LEU A 101 -0.82 12.28 -25.26
C LEU A 101 -0.55 13.42 -26.24
N LEU A 102 0.65 14.00 -26.16
CA LEU A 102 1.23 15.05 -27.00
C LEU A 102 2.77 14.92 -26.88
N LYS A 103 3.56 15.48 -27.80
CA LYS A 103 5.03 15.53 -27.65
C LYS A 103 5.37 16.05 -26.23
N ASP A 104 6.17 15.27 -25.50
CA ASP A 104 6.68 15.57 -24.16
C ASP A 104 5.64 15.57 -23.01
N SER A 105 4.40 15.13 -23.26
CA SER A 105 3.38 14.98 -22.21
C SER A 105 3.18 13.52 -21.85
N HIS A 106 3.35 13.23 -20.56
CA HIS A 106 3.22 11.89 -20.01
C HIS A 106 1.99 11.79 -19.11
N ALA A 107 1.41 10.61 -19.02
CA ALA A 107 0.33 10.32 -18.11
C ALA A 107 0.32 8.86 -17.72
N PHE A 108 -0.27 8.59 -16.57
CA PHE A 108 -0.69 7.25 -16.20
C PHE A 108 -2.22 7.22 -16.00
N THR A 109 -2.77 6.04 -16.15
CA THR A 109 -4.17 5.73 -15.86
C THR A 109 -4.26 4.50 -14.98
N TYR A 110 -5.27 4.48 -14.13
CA TYR A 110 -5.61 3.28 -13.37
C TYR A 110 -7.12 3.02 -13.42
N SER A 111 -7.49 1.76 -13.21
CA SER A 111 -8.89 1.32 -13.10
C SER A 111 -8.98 0.17 -12.11
N LEU A 112 -9.91 0.29 -11.17
CA LEU A 112 -10.38 -0.82 -10.33
C LEU A 112 -11.68 -1.32 -10.93
N ASP A 113 -11.79 -2.62 -11.19
CA ASP A 113 -12.92 -3.21 -11.94
C ASP A 113 -12.88 -2.85 -13.43
N ALA A 114 -12.12 -3.63 -14.20
CA ALA A 114 -11.93 -3.50 -15.63
C ALA A 114 -13.22 -3.82 -16.41
N ASN A 115 -14.28 -3.03 -16.20
CA ASN A 115 -15.46 -3.00 -17.03
C ASN A 115 -15.06 -2.42 -18.40
N ASN A 116 -14.70 -3.33 -19.33
CA ASN A 116 -14.50 -3.04 -20.75
C ASN A 116 -13.39 -2.04 -21.12
N GLY A 117 -12.31 -1.97 -20.35
CA GLY A 117 -11.07 -1.30 -20.78
C GLY A 117 -11.10 0.23 -20.79
N ILE A 118 -12.06 0.86 -20.09
CA ILE A 118 -12.08 2.32 -19.91
C ILE A 118 -11.39 2.65 -18.57
N PRO A 119 -10.26 3.39 -18.56
CA PRO A 119 -9.63 3.81 -17.33
C PRO A 119 -10.52 4.77 -16.54
N GLU A 120 -10.69 4.52 -15.24
CA GLU A 120 -11.53 5.33 -14.36
C GLU A 120 -10.91 6.71 -14.09
N THR A 121 -9.58 6.81 -14.11
CA THR A 121 -8.88 8.05 -13.81
C THR A 121 -7.64 8.18 -14.69
N LYS A 122 -7.41 9.42 -15.14
CA LYS A 122 -6.23 9.83 -15.89
C LYS A 122 -5.53 10.95 -15.14
N THR A 123 -4.23 10.80 -14.92
CA THR A 123 -3.42 11.86 -14.30
C THR A 123 -2.22 12.15 -15.20
N ALA A 124 -2.14 13.39 -15.65
CA ALA A 124 -1.01 13.88 -16.42
C ALA A 124 0.13 14.32 -15.48
N TYR A 125 1.35 14.15 -15.93
CA TYR A 125 2.55 14.67 -15.30
C TYR A 125 3.51 15.22 -16.35
N THR A 126 4.43 16.06 -15.91
CA THR A 126 5.40 16.70 -16.78
C THR A 126 6.78 16.29 -16.32
N LEU A 127 7.58 15.79 -17.26
CA LEU A 127 9.00 15.58 -17.03
C LEU A 127 9.78 16.83 -17.47
N PRO A 128 10.99 17.04 -16.96
CA PRO A 128 11.89 18.06 -17.50
C PRO A 128 12.08 17.87 -19.02
N GLN A 129 12.33 18.96 -19.75
CA GLN A 129 12.59 18.89 -21.18
C GLN A 129 13.88 18.11 -21.46
N SER A 130 13.93 17.42 -22.61
CA SER A 130 15.12 16.70 -23.09
C SER A 130 15.62 15.58 -22.17
N VAL A 131 14.72 14.95 -21.40
CA VAL A 131 15.06 13.78 -20.59
C VAL A 131 15.08 12.50 -21.42
N GLN A 132 15.98 11.58 -21.07
CA GLN A 132 15.86 10.19 -21.46
C GLN A 132 15.03 9.44 -20.43
N THR A 133 14.20 8.50 -20.86
CA THR A 133 13.37 7.69 -19.95
C THR A 133 13.65 6.20 -20.16
N ASP A 134 13.60 5.40 -19.11
CA ASP A 134 13.70 3.94 -19.23
C ASP A 134 12.41 3.35 -19.83
N SER A 135 12.29 2.03 -19.97
CA SER A 135 11.03 1.44 -20.43
C SER A 135 9.94 1.46 -19.37
N GLY A 136 10.19 1.86 -18.12
CA GLY A 136 9.34 1.51 -16.99
C GLY A 136 9.50 0.02 -16.59
N GLN A 137 9.36 -0.25 -15.29
CA GLN A 137 9.44 -1.59 -14.72
C GLN A 137 8.19 -1.85 -13.88
N PHE A 138 7.31 -2.72 -14.37
CA PHE A 138 6.24 -3.26 -13.55
C PHE A 138 6.78 -4.31 -12.58
N ASN A 139 6.16 -4.40 -11.41
CA ASN A 139 6.44 -5.48 -10.48
C ASN A 139 5.74 -6.76 -10.95
N ASP A 140 6.52 -7.77 -11.29
CA ASP A 140 6.03 -9.07 -11.76
C ASP A 140 5.97 -10.13 -10.63
N GLN A 141 6.21 -9.72 -9.38
CA GLN A 141 6.19 -10.60 -8.22
C GLN A 141 4.86 -10.56 -7.49
N LYS A 142 4.40 -11.75 -7.05
CA LYS A 142 3.28 -11.85 -6.12
C LYS A 142 3.68 -11.26 -4.77
N GLN A 143 2.84 -10.37 -4.25
CA GLN A 143 3.05 -9.75 -2.95
C GLN A 143 1.88 -10.03 -2.02
N THR A 144 2.17 -10.51 -0.82
CA THR A 144 1.15 -10.93 0.15
C THR A 144 1.44 -10.30 1.50
N ASN A 145 0.44 -9.63 2.07
CA ASN A 145 0.49 -9.08 3.43
C ASN A 145 1.65 -8.12 3.76
N VAL A 146 2.27 -7.50 2.76
CA VAL A 146 3.25 -6.43 2.98
C VAL A 146 2.54 -5.11 3.32
N SER A 147 3.27 -4.14 3.87
CA SER A 147 2.75 -2.78 4.13
C SER A 147 2.84 -1.88 2.90
N PHE A 148 3.72 -2.22 1.97
CA PHE A 148 4.07 -1.46 0.77
C PHE A 148 4.17 -2.40 -0.42
N TYR A 149 3.43 -2.09 -1.49
CA TYR A 149 3.34 -2.88 -2.71
C TYR A 149 3.76 -2.01 -3.91
N PRO A 150 5.04 -2.03 -4.32
CA PRO A 150 5.47 -1.32 -5.52
C PRO A 150 4.80 -1.94 -6.74
N LEU A 151 4.24 -1.11 -7.63
CA LEU A 151 3.53 -1.56 -8.82
C LEU A 151 4.29 -1.21 -10.10
N LEU A 152 4.76 0.03 -10.21
CA LEU A 152 5.50 0.53 -11.36
C LEU A 152 6.61 1.46 -10.90
N LEU A 153 7.77 1.35 -11.52
CA LEU A 153 8.90 2.25 -11.35
C LEU A 153 9.36 2.70 -12.72
N LYS A 154 9.22 3.99 -12.98
CA LYS A 154 9.65 4.65 -14.21
C LYS A 154 10.79 5.59 -13.86
N ARG A 155 11.87 5.61 -14.65
CA ARG A 155 13.01 6.49 -14.43
C ARG A 155 13.25 7.41 -15.59
N TYR A 156 13.87 8.52 -15.28
CA TYR A 156 14.34 9.47 -16.26
C TYR A 156 15.64 10.14 -15.80
N THR A 157 16.39 10.67 -16.74
CA THR A 157 17.61 11.41 -16.48
C THR A 157 17.81 12.51 -17.52
N THR A 158 18.40 13.62 -17.09
CA THR A 158 18.96 14.64 -18.00
C THR A 158 20.42 14.36 -18.34
N GLY A 159 21.05 13.37 -17.70
CA GLY A 159 22.39 12.89 -17.99
C GLY A 159 22.42 11.81 -19.09
N GLU A 160 23.57 11.18 -19.29
CA GLU A 160 23.78 10.24 -20.40
C GLU A 160 23.31 8.81 -20.10
N THR A 161 23.07 8.42 -18.84
CA THR A 161 22.78 7.02 -18.50
C THR A 161 21.86 6.88 -17.30
N ILE A 162 20.85 6.02 -17.42
CA ILE A 162 19.97 5.62 -16.30
C ILE A 162 20.62 4.44 -15.57
N ILE A 163 20.94 4.59 -14.28
CA ILE A 163 21.47 3.48 -13.49
C ILE A 163 20.30 2.58 -13.07
N GLY A 164 20.25 1.37 -13.64
CA GLY A 164 19.19 0.40 -13.40
C GLY A 164 19.16 -0.08 -11.94
N ARG A 165 18.08 0.22 -11.21
CA ARG A 165 17.73 -0.51 -9.98
C ARG A 165 16.43 -1.29 -10.22
N SER A 166 16.35 -2.54 -9.76
CA SER A 166 15.12 -3.32 -9.92
C SER A 166 14.02 -2.83 -8.97
N ILE A 167 12.78 -2.77 -9.47
CA ILE A 167 11.60 -2.52 -8.63
C ILE A 167 11.44 -3.57 -7.52
N ASP A 168 11.89 -4.81 -7.77
CA ASP A 168 11.81 -5.93 -6.83
C ASP A 168 12.67 -5.74 -5.59
N ALA A 169 13.66 -4.85 -5.64
CA ALA A 169 14.52 -4.53 -4.52
C ALA A 169 13.88 -3.51 -3.56
N LEU A 170 12.79 -2.85 -3.95
CA LEU A 170 12.14 -1.85 -3.12
C LEU A 170 11.44 -2.49 -1.93
N ARG A 171 11.68 -1.92 -0.74
CA ARG A 171 11.09 -2.37 0.54
C ARG A 171 10.30 -1.26 1.24
N SER A 172 10.36 -0.04 0.72
CA SER A 172 9.68 1.13 1.27
C SER A 172 9.41 2.14 0.15
N PRO A 173 8.48 3.09 0.33
CA PRO A 173 8.21 4.14 -0.65
C PRO A 173 9.32 5.21 -0.72
N HIS A 174 10.31 5.16 0.16
CA HIS A 174 11.44 6.10 0.12
C HIS A 174 12.44 5.69 -0.95
N LEU A 175 12.50 6.49 -2.02
CA LEU A 175 13.43 6.33 -3.11
C LEU A 175 14.46 7.45 -3.09
N LYS A 176 15.75 7.09 -3.10
CA LYS A 176 16.85 8.03 -3.36
C LYS A 176 17.24 7.92 -4.83
N VAL A 177 17.12 9.01 -5.57
CA VAL A 177 17.60 9.13 -6.95
C VAL A 177 19.02 9.71 -6.96
N GLY A 178 19.79 9.41 -8.00
CA GLY A 178 21.13 9.97 -8.18
C GLY A 178 21.10 11.39 -8.72
N LYS A 179 22.29 11.97 -8.90
CA LYS A 179 22.44 13.28 -9.53
C LYS A 179 21.89 13.25 -10.95
N ASP A 180 21.13 14.29 -11.33
CA ASP A 180 20.52 14.42 -12.66
C ASP A 180 19.56 13.25 -13.02
N GLU A 181 19.14 12.46 -12.03
CA GLU A 181 18.13 11.40 -12.15
C GLU A 181 16.82 11.82 -11.50
N GLY A 182 15.73 11.29 -12.03
CA GLY A 182 14.43 11.31 -11.39
C GLY A 182 13.69 9.99 -11.60
N ALA A 183 12.64 9.79 -10.82
CA ALA A 183 11.83 8.59 -10.88
C ALA A 183 10.38 8.86 -10.51
N ILE A 184 9.48 8.09 -11.10
CA ILE A 184 8.09 8.00 -10.69
C ILE A 184 7.86 6.59 -10.16
N LEU A 185 7.43 6.51 -8.91
CA LEU A 185 7.07 5.26 -8.25
C LEU A 185 5.57 5.25 -7.99
N ILE A 186 4.89 4.26 -8.56
CA ILE A 186 3.47 4.00 -8.30
C ILE A 186 3.38 2.76 -7.41
N TYR A 187 2.65 2.87 -6.30
CA TYR A 187 2.58 1.82 -5.29
C TYR A 187 1.26 1.86 -4.52
N LEU A 188 0.98 0.75 -3.83
CA LEU A 188 -0.07 0.69 -2.82
C LEU A 188 0.54 0.61 -1.42
N THR A 189 -0.09 1.27 -0.46
CA THR A 189 0.36 1.26 0.93
C THR A 189 -0.82 1.12 1.89
N LYS A 190 -0.58 0.46 3.02
CA LYS A 190 -1.54 0.40 4.15
C LYS A 190 -1.45 1.64 5.04
N THR A 191 -0.35 2.38 4.96
CA THR A 191 -0.08 3.57 5.77
C THR A 191 -0.11 4.81 4.90
N LYS A 192 -0.78 5.86 5.38
CA LYS A 192 -0.76 7.19 4.77
C LYS A 192 0.44 7.98 5.25
#